data_AF-A0A8T8K4L5-F1
#
_entry.id   AF-A0A8T8K4L5-F1
#
_cell.length_a   1.000
_cell.length_b   1.000
_cell.length_c   1.000
_cell.angle_alpha   90.00
_cell.angle_beta   90.00
_cell.angle_gamma   90.00
#
_symmetry.space_group_name_H-M   'P 1'
#
loop_
_entity.id
_entity.type
_entity.pdbx_description
1 polymer ?
#
loop_
_entity_poly.entity_id
_entity_poly.type
_entity_poly.pdbx_seq_one_letter_code
_entity_poly.pdbx_strand_id
1 'polypeptide(L)'
;MYLEDLKREFKATLRSLSPAIILILIFQVFLIKMPWMEFLQVGMGLLSTILGFTLFVQGAKRGLLPLGENMGSSFIEKEHLL
;
A
#
# COMPACT_ATOMS: atom_id res chain seq x y z
N MET A 1 7.86 -5.86 17.81
CA MET A 1 7.20 -4.55 17.57
C MET A 1 7.18 -4.23 16.07
N TYR A 2 8.30 -3.90 15.42
CA TYR A 2 8.35 -3.54 13.98
C TYR A 2 7.74 -4.57 13.01
N LEU A 3 7.99 -5.86 13.22
CA LEU A 3 7.45 -6.94 12.38
C LEU A 3 5.94 -7.11 12.52
N GLU A 4 5.39 -6.82 13.71
CA GLU A 4 3.95 -6.93 13.95
C GLU A 4 3.18 -5.81 13.28
N ASP A 5 3.74 -4.58 13.26
CA ASP A 5 3.18 -3.49 12.46
C ASP A 5 3.22 -3.82 10.96
N LEU A 6 4.34 -4.37 10.46
CA LEU A 6 4.45 -4.73 9.05
C LEU A 6 3.42 -5.80 8.65
N LYS A 7 3.23 -6.84 9.48
CA LYS A 7 2.18 -7.85 9.27
C LYS A 7 0.79 -7.24 9.28
N ARG A 8 0.53 -6.30 10.21
CA ARG A 8 -0.75 -5.59 10.28
C ARG A 8 -1.01 -4.79 9.01
N GLU A 9 0.00 -4.07 8.52
CA GLU A 9 -0.13 -3.28 7.29
C GLU A 9 -0.26 -4.13 6.04
N PHE A 10 0.41 -5.28 6.01
CA PHE A 10 0.24 -6.25 4.94
C PHE A 10 -1.21 -6.77 4.88
N LYS A 11 -1.77 -7.15 6.05
CA LYS A 11 -3.17 -7.61 6.14
C LYS A 11 -4.16 -6.49 5.80
N ALA A 12 -3.89 -5.26 6.22
CA ALA A 12 -4.70 -4.11 5.88
C ALA A 12 -4.67 -3.84 4.37
N THR A 13 -3.48 -3.84 3.76
CA THR A 13 -3.28 -3.66 2.32
C THR A 13 -4.01 -4.75 1.52
N LEU A 14 -3.87 -6.02 1.90
CA LEU A 14 -4.61 -7.12 1.29
C LEU A 14 -6.13 -6.92 1.36
N ARG A 15 -6.64 -6.50 2.51
CA ARG A 15 -8.08 -6.23 2.68
C ARG A 15 -8.53 -5.07 1.81
N SER A 16 -7.78 -3.98 1.76
CA SER A 16 -8.10 -2.78 0.96
C SER A 16 -8.06 -3.08 -0.54
N LEU A 17 -7.11 -3.90 -0.99
CA LEU A 17 -6.97 -4.27 -2.40
C LEU A 17 -7.87 -5.45 -2.80
N SER A 18 -8.45 -6.18 -1.84
CA SER A 18 -9.28 -7.35 -2.12
C SER A 18 -10.37 -7.15 -3.17
N PRO A 19 -11.14 -6.03 -3.20
CA PRO A 19 -12.19 -5.86 -4.20
C PRO A 19 -11.60 -5.74 -5.61
N ALA A 20 -10.49 -5.02 -5.75
CA ALA A 20 -9.80 -4.84 -7.03
C ALA A 20 -9.14 -6.15 -7.50
N ILE A 21 -8.50 -6.89 -6.58
CA ILE A 21 -7.89 -8.20 -6.88
C ILE A 21 -8.97 -9.18 -7.35
N ILE A 22 -10.11 -9.27 -6.64
CA ILE A 22 -11.23 -10.13 -7.02
C ILE A 22 -11.75 -9.75 -8.41
N LEU A 23 -11.94 -8.45 -8.66
CA LEU A 23 -12.38 -7.97 -9.96
C LEU A 23 -11.41 -8.37 -11.08
N ILE A 24 -10.10 -8.16 -10.88
CA ILE A 24 -9.07 -8.53 -11.85
C ILE A 24 -9.13 -10.04 -12.13
N LEU A 25 -9.22 -10.87 -11.09
CA LEU A 25 -9.29 -12.33 -11.25
C LEU A 25 -10.54 -12.77 -11.99
N ILE A 26 -11.70 -12.15 -11.72
CA ILE A 26 -12.94 -12.44 -12.45
C ILE A 26 -12.75 -12.13 -13.94
N PHE A 27 -12.20 -10.96 -14.27
CA PHE A 27 -11.96 -10.58 -15.66
C PHE A 27 -10.98 -11.51 -16.36
N GLN A 28 -9.87 -11.86 -15.70
CA GLN A 28 -8.87 -12.76 -16.28
C GLN A 28 -9.45 -14.15 -16.59
N VAL A 29 -10.20 -14.73 -15.65
CA VAL A 29 -10.69 -16.12 -15.75
C VAL A 29 -11.91 -16.23 -16.66
N PHE A 30 -12.90 -15.35 -16.49
CA PHE A 30 -14.20 -15.53 -17.17
C PHE A 30 -14.30 -14.76 -18.48
N LEU A 31 -13.70 -13.57 -18.57
CA LEU A 31 -13.88 -12.67 -19.71
C LEU A 31 -12.73 -12.79 -20.71
N ILE A 32 -11.49 -12.64 -20.25
CA ILE A 32 -10.33 -12.48 -21.15
C ILE A 32 -9.75 -13.84 -21.59
N LYS A 33 -9.88 -14.90 -20.77
CA LYS A 33 -9.42 -16.26 -21.08
C LYS A 33 -7.97 -16.28 -21.58
N MET A 34 -7.10 -15.64 -20.81
CA MET A 34 -5.70 -15.41 -21.16
C MET A 34 -4.89 -16.71 -21.20
N PRO A 35 -3.84 -16.79 -22.06
CA PRO A 35 -2.82 -17.82 -21.93
C PRO A 35 -2.20 -17.86 -20.53
N TRP A 36 -1.79 -19.05 -20.10
CA TRP A 36 -1.26 -19.27 -18.74
C TRP A 36 -0.07 -18.36 -18.39
N MET A 37 0.80 -18.06 -19.36
CA MET A 37 1.97 -17.20 -19.14
C MET A 37 1.58 -15.76 -18.79
N GLU A 38 0.57 -15.21 -19.47
CA GLU A 38 0.06 -13.86 -19.22
C GLU A 38 -0.66 -13.78 -17.87
N PHE A 39 -1.39 -14.84 -17.50
CA PHE A 39 -2.02 -14.95 -16.19
C PHE A 39 -0.97 -14.86 -15.06
N LEU A 40 0.15 -15.58 -15.19
CA LEU A 40 1.25 -15.52 -14.24
C LEU A 40 1.88 -14.12 -14.17
N GLN A 41 2.01 -13.44 -15.30
CA GLN A 41 2.57 -12.08 -15.35
C GLN A 41 1.72 -11.10 -14.54
N VAL A 42 0.39 -11.17 -14.64
CA VAL A 42 -0.51 -10.35 -13.81
C VAL A 42 -0.42 -10.76 -12.33
N GLY A 43 -0.32 -12.06 -12.03
CA GLY A 43 -0.10 -12.53 -10.66
C GLY A 43 1.16 -11.94 -10.02
N MET A 44 2.26 -11.89 -10.78
CA MET A 44 3.52 -11.25 -10.34
C MET A 44 3.36 -9.74 -10.15
N GLY A 45 2.59 -9.07 -11.01
CA GLY A 45 2.26 -7.65 -10.87
C GLY A 45 1.43 -7.36 -9.61
N LEU A 46 0.43 -8.20 -9.32
CA LEU A 46 -0.38 -8.11 -8.10
C LEU A 46 0.48 -8.30 -6.85
N LEU A 47 1.37 -9.30 -6.84
CA LEU A 47 2.29 -9.55 -5.74
C LEU A 47 3.19 -8.33 -5.50
N SER A 48 3.79 -7.79 -6.56
CA SER A 48 4.64 -6.61 -6.51
C SER A 48 3.88 -5.38 -6.00
N THR A 49 2.62 -5.23 -6.40
CA THR A 49 1.75 -4.14 -5.95
C THR A 49 1.47 -4.24 -4.44
N ILE A 50 1.09 -5.41 -3.94
CA ILE A 50 0.81 -5.60 -2.51
C ILE A 50 2.06 -5.33 -1.68
N LEU A 51 3.21 -5.86 -2.09
CA LEU A 51 4.49 -5.63 -1.41
C LEU A 51 4.88 -4.16 -1.43
N GLY A 52 4.85 -3.53 -2.60
CA GLY A 52 5.18 -2.11 -2.79
C GLY A 52 4.27 -1.20 -1.98
N PHE A 53 2.95 -1.42 -2.01
CA PHE A 53 1.99 -0.61 -1.28
C PHE A 53 2.13 -0.78 0.24
N THR A 54 2.36 -2.01 0.71
CA THR A 54 2.61 -2.27 2.15
C THR A 54 3.85 -1.53 2.63
N LEU A 55 4.96 -1.63 1.88
CA LEU A 55 6.21 -0.94 2.22
C LEU A 55 6.06 0.58 2.11
N PHE A 56 5.33 1.08 1.12
CA PHE A 56 5.04 2.49 0.96
C PHE A 56 4.27 3.05 2.16
N VAL A 57 3.16 2.42 2.56
CA VAL A 57 2.37 2.86 3.72
C VAL A 57 3.20 2.82 4.99
N GLN A 58 3.96 1.75 5.20
CA GLN A 58 4.80 1.62 6.38
C GLN A 58 5.92 2.68 6.42
N GLY A 59 6.55 2.94 5.26
CA GLY A 59 7.57 3.98 5.10
C GLY A 59 7.01 5.38 5.30
N ALA A 60 5.82 5.65 4.76
CA ALA A 60 5.12 6.91 4.97
C ALA A 60 4.82 7.15 6.46
N LYS A 61 4.30 6.14 7.16
CA LYS A 61 3.96 6.25 8.59
C LYS A 61 5.15 6.50 9.50
N ARG A 62 6.33 5.98 9.16
CA ARG A 62 7.53 6.13 9.99
C ARG A 62 8.45 7.26 9.55
N GLY A 63 8.40 7.64 8.28
CA GLY A 63 9.24 8.68 7.70
C GLY A 63 8.43 9.96 7.43
N LEU A 64 7.60 9.94 6.39
CA LEU A 64 6.94 11.15 5.90
C LEU A 64 5.96 11.78 6.89
N LEU A 65 5.13 10.99 7.59
CA LEU A 65 4.13 11.54 8.52
C LEU A 65 4.79 12.27 9.71
N PRO A 66 5.74 11.67 10.45
CA PRO A 66 6.42 12.39 11.53
C PRO A 66 7.21 13.61 11.05
N LEU A 67 7.81 13.53 9.86
CA LEU A 67 8.49 14.69 9.27
C LEU A 67 7.50 15.83 9.00
N GLY A 68 6.34 15.52 8.42
CA GLY A 68 5.27 16.50 8.19
C GLY A 68 4.73 17.11 9.48
N GLU A 69 4.49 16.29 10.51
CA GLU A 69 4.00 16.74 11.82
C GLU A 69 4.98 17.70 12.51
N ASN A 70 6.29 17.37 12.53
CA ASN A 70 7.33 18.19 13.14
C ASN A 70 7.55 19.52 12.40
N MET A 71 7.48 19.50 11.07
CA MET A 71 7.57 20.73 10.28
C MET A 71 6.34 21.61 10.52
N GLY A 72 5.13 21.02 10.48
CA GLY A 72 3.87 21.72 10.75
C GLY A 72 3.82 22.37 12.12
N SER A 73 4.22 21.65 13.17
CA SER A 73 4.26 22.19 14.54
C SER A 73 5.23 23.37 14.68
N SER A 74 6.38 23.30 14.01
CA SER A 74 7.38 24.38 14.00
C SER A 74 6.89 25.67 13.33
N PHE A 75 5.93 25.59 12.40
CA PHE A 75 5.30 26.76 11.80
C PHE A 75 4.29 27.41 12.75
N ILE A 76 3.46 26.62 13.43
CA ILE A 76 2.46 27.11 14.40
C ILE A 76 3.13 27.74 15.63
N GLU A 77 4.24 27.15 16.11
CA GLU A 77 4.98 27.69 17.26
C GLU A 77 5.63 29.05 16.95
N LYS A 78 6.13 29.25 15.72
CA LYS A 78 6.67 30.55 15.30
C LYS A 78 5.61 31.63 15.13
N GLU A 79 4.39 31.27 14.73
CA GLU A 79 3.27 32.21 14.60
C GLU A 79 2.78 32.72 15.96
N HIS A 80 2.85 31.88 17.01
CA HIS A 80 2.40 32.24 18.36
C HIS A 80 3.47 33.02 19.18
N LEU A 81 4.69 33.15 18.65
CA LEU A 81 5.81 33.90 19.23
C LEU A 81 6.07 35.24 18.52
N LEU A 82 5.26 35.58 17.51
CA LEU A 82 5.21 36.87 16.82
C LEU A 82 3.92 37.61 17.19
#